data_AF-A0A816PW22-F1
#
_entry.id   AF-A0A816PW22-F1
#
_cell.length_a   1.000
_cell.length_b   1.000
_cell.length_c   1.000
_cell.angle_alpha   90.00
_cell.angle_beta   90.00
_cell.angle_gamma   90.00
#
_symmetry.space_group_name_H-M   'P 1'
#
loop_
_entity.id
_entity.type
_entity.pdbx_description
1 polymer ?
#
loop_
_entity_poly.entity_id
_entity_poly.type
_entity_poly.pdbx_seq_one_letter_code
_entity_poly.pdbx_strand_id
1 'polypeptide(L)'
;MLIPRVSSKLIQRLQLLDSNFEDNFTTGILFLYTNDLYKADFLRLTNTMKRQVSFLNVAEVFNLFPTEFDACKTKTSYRVRGKWNYLLMIRFWFKTLFELPQLQQYDYIMRLDDDSKLLGRWFNVFDEMRRKKAVYFANDIDVDLETQLPGTMNMKQVTSDYIKRNNIHPKQMNMLNQAFNNNTVWNYYNNFEVSKVEFFRRREVRHWVDTIDSTHGIFKYRWGDAVLRYLTMALFAESHEVLHRPAYNLPYCHKCL
;
A
#
# COMPACT_ATOMS: atom_id res chain seq x y z
N MET A 1 6.32 14.53 25.49
CA MET A 1 6.45 13.47 24.47
C MET A 1 7.38 14.02 23.39
N LEU A 2 8.55 13.43 23.15
CA LEU A 2 9.47 13.93 22.12
C LEU A 2 8.83 13.70 20.76
N ILE A 3 8.55 14.76 20.01
CA ILE A 3 8.12 14.65 18.62
C ILE A 3 9.27 13.98 17.84
N PRO A 4 9.03 12.89 17.10
CA PRO A 4 10.09 12.17 16.42
C PRO A 4 10.71 13.05 15.33
N ARG A 5 12.03 13.25 15.39
CA ARG A 5 12.81 13.91 14.34
C ARG A 5 13.00 12.97 13.15
N VAL A 6 13.17 13.54 11.96
CA VAL A 6 13.52 12.77 10.76
C VAL A 6 14.83 12.00 10.99
N SER A 7 14.77 10.68 10.86
CA SER A 7 15.93 9.83 11.11
C SER A 7 17.01 10.03 10.02
N SER A 8 18.28 9.90 10.39
CA SER A 8 19.38 9.85 9.41
C SER A 8 19.22 8.69 8.43
N LYS A 9 18.66 7.57 8.89
CA LYS A 9 18.36 6.40 8.06
C LYS A 9 17.38 6.72 6.93
N LEU A 10 16.31 7.49 7.21
CA LEU A 10 15.36 7.92 6.18
C LEU A 10 16.06 8.77 5.11
N ILE A 11 16.89 9.74 5.53
CA ILE A 11 17.66 10.57 4.59
C ILE A 11 18.56 9.72 3.69
N GLN A 12 19.30 8.76 4.26
CA GLN A 12 20.15 7.84 3.49
C GLN A 12 19.36 7.05 2.44
N ARG A 13 18.15 6.59 2.79
CA ARG A 13 17.27 5.82 1.89
C ARG A 13 16.73 6.68 0.76
N LEU A 14 16.38 7.93 1.04
CA LEU A 14 15.98 8.88 0.01
C LEU A 14 17.15 9.25 -0.91
N GLN A 15 18.37 9.37 -0.38
CA GLN A 15 19.58 9.56 -1.19
C GLN A 15 19.85 8.36 -2.11
N LEU A 16 19.50 7.14 -1.69
CA LEU A 16 19.51 5.98 -2.58
C LEU A 16 18.49 6.15 -3.70
N LEU A 17 17.26 6.60 -3.42
CA LEU A 17 16.28 6.92 -4.48
C LEU A 17 16.85 7.92 -5.49
N ASP A 18 17.47 9.01 -5.04
CA ASP A 18 18.11 9.99 -5.93
C ASP A 18 19.29 9.42 -6.73
N SER A 19 20.03 8.49 -6.16
CA SER A 19 21.22 7.91 -6.82
C SER A 19 20.85 6.82 -7.82
N ASN A 20 19.73 6.13 -7.58
CA ASN A 20 19.42 4.87 -8.22
C ASN A 20 18.23 4.95 -9.19
N PHE A 21 17.33 5.95 -9.05
CA PHE A 21 16.16 6.09 -9.90
C PHE A 21 16.39 7.06 -11.08
N GLU A 22 16.40 6.52 -12.29
CA GLU A 22 16.78 7.20 -13.53
C GLU A 22 15.58 7.84 -14.23
N ASP A 23 15.18 9.00 -13.75
CA ASP A 23 14.11 9.82 -14.34
C ASP A 23 14.49 11.32 -14.36
N ASN A 24 15.77 11.64 -14.23
CA ASN A 24 16.30 13.02 -14.15
C ASN A 24 15.66 13.88 -13.07
N PHE A 25 15.30 13.28 -11.92
CA PHE A 25 14.68 13.97 -10.79
C PHE A 25 13.30 14.56 -11.07
N THR A 26 12.62 14.10 -12.13
CA THR A 26 11.30 14.60 -12.54
C THR A 26 10.17 14.12 -11.63
N THR A 27 10.32 12.94 -11.01
CA THR A 27 9.38 12.46 -9.98
C THR A 27 9.67 13.13 -8.66
N GLY A 28 8.68 13.83 -8.11
CA GLY A 28 8.73 14.41 -6.76
C GLY A 28 8.48 13.38 -5.65
N ILE A 29 8.85 13.74 -4.42
CA ILE A 29 8.60 12.95 -3.20
C ILE A 29 7.45 13.60 -2.43
N LEU A 30 6.41 12.84 -2.12
CA LEU A 30 5.31 13.27 -1.27
C LEU A 30 5.36 12.54 0.08
N PHE A 31 5.59 13.28 1.17
CA PHE A 31 5.51 12.75 2.53
C PHE A 31 4.09 12.85 3.06
N LEU A 32 3.51 11.71 3.39
CA LEU A 32 2.24 11.61 4.12
C LEU A 32 2.54 11.45 5.62
N TYR A 33 1.97 12.29 6.47
CA TYR A 33 2.27 12.29 7.90
C TYR A 33 1.06 12.62 8.76
N THR A 34 1.05 12.17 10.02
CA THR A 34 -0.09 12.37 10.96
C THR A 34 0.25 13.22 12.18
N ASN A 35 1.54 13.49 12.44
CA ASN A 35 2.00 14.26 13.59
C ASN A 35 2.73 15.50 13.11
N ASP A 36 2.71 16.58 13.89
CA ASP A 36 3.47 17.78 13.56
C ASP A 36 4.96 17.45 13.41
N LEU A 37 5.48 17.60 12.20
CA LEU A 37 6.92 17.59 11.96
C LEU A 37 7.48 18.95 12.38
N TYR A 38 8.69 18.98 12.93
CA TYR A 38 9.34 20.26 13.21
C TYR A 38 9.66 20.98 11.90
N LYS A 39 9.58 22.32 11.89
CA LYS A 39 10.04 23.14 10.75
C LYS A 39 11.44 22.75 10.26
N ALA A 40 12.32 22.39 11.19
CA ALA A 40 13.67 21.93 10.90
C ALA A 40 13.71 20.59 10.11
N ASP A 41 12.77 19.67 10.35
CA ASP A 41 12.69 18.40 9.64
C ASP A 41 12.24 18.61 8.18
N PHE A 42 11.25 19.47 7.95
CA PHE A 42 10.83 19.87 6.60
C PHE A 42 11.98 20.50 5.81
N LEU A 43 12.70 21.45 6.43
CA LEU A 43 13.87 22.11 5.83
C LEU A 43 14.99 21.11 5.54
N ARG A 44 15.25 20.17 6.45
CA ARG A 44 16.26 19.15 6.25
C ARG A 44 15.94 18.26 5.06
N LEU A 45 14.70 17.78 4.94
CA LEU A 45 14.28 16.94 3.82
C LEU A 45 14.35 17.71 2.49
N THR A 46 13.80 18.92 2.44
CA THR A 46 13.79 19.75 1.22
C THR A 46 15.19 20.13 0.75
N ASN A 47 16.10 20.49 1.66
CA ASN A 47 17.47 20.90 1.30
C ASN A 47 18.41 19.74 0.97
N THR A 48 18.07 18.51 1.37
CA THR A 48 18.95 17.34 1.16
C THR A 48 18.66 16.62 -0.15
N MET A 49 17.40 16.66 -0.61
CA MET A 49 16.95 15.91 -1.78
C MET A 49 17.17 16.70 -3.07
N LYS A 50 17.51 15.99 -4.15
CA LYS A 50 17.64 16.58 -5.50
C LYS A 50 16.27 16.81 -6.17
N ARG A 51 15.27 16.02 -5.77
CA ARG A 51 13.88 16.08 -6.26
C ARG A 51 13.05 17.07 -5.46
N GLN A 52 11.95 17.54 -6.06
CA GLN A 52 10.95 18.30 -5.34
C GLN A 52 10.37 17.46 -4.19
N VAL A 53 10.34 18.03 -2.98
CA VAL A 53 9.74 17.39 -1.80
C VAL A 53 8.49 18.16 -1.39
N SER A 54 7.38 17.45 -1.26
CA SER A 54 6.08 17.95 -0.81
C SER A 54 5.62 17.18 0.42
N PHE A 55 4.70 17.79 1.18
CA PHE A 55 4.21 17.22 2.42
C PHE A 55 2.69 17.35 2.49
N LEU A 56 2.03 16.31 2.97
CA LEU A 56 0.59 16.27 3.17
C LEU A 56 0.27 15.70 4.54
N ASN A 57 -0.29 16.55 5.41
CA ASN A 57 -0.81 16.10 6.69
C ASN A 57 -2.11 15.32 6.44
N VAL A 58 -2.15 14.07 6.87
CA VAL A 58 -3.29 13.16 6.74
C VAL A 58 -3.88 12.79 8.10
N ALA A 59 -3.51 13.48 9.18
CA ALA A 59 -3.95 13.17 10.55
C ALA A 59 -5.48 13.07 10.69
N GLU A 60 -6.21 13.99 10.06
CA GLU A 60 -7.67 14.06 10.14
C GLU A 60 -8.33 12.82 9.54
N VAL A 61 -7.83 12.33 8.40
CA VAL A 61 -8.42 11.18 7.71
C VAL A 61 -7.85 9.84 8.17
N PHE A 62 -6.61 9.82 8.65
CA PHE A 62 -5.91 8.61 9.07
C PHE A 62 -6.55 7.97 10.31
N ASN A 63 -7.04 8.80 11.23
CA ASN A 63 -7.62 8.34 12.50
C ASN A 63 -9.12 8.01 12.42
N LEU A 64 -9.73 8.06 11.22
CA LEU A 64 -11.14 7.75 11.04
C LEU A 64 -11.38 6.25 11.03
N PHE A 65 -12.32 5.83 11.88
CA PHE A 65 -12.93 4.50 11.82
C PHE A 65 -14.11 4.49 10.83
N PRO A 66 -14.51 3.32 10.31
CA PRO A 66 -15.80 3.17 9.63
C PRO A 66 -16.95 3.60 10.55
N THR A 67 -18.01 4.19 9.99
CA THR A 67 -19.12 4.79 10.76
C THR A 67 -19.75 3.82 11.76
N GLU A 68 -19.92 2.55 11.38
CA GLU A 68 -20.55 1.52 12.22
C GLU A 68 -19.54 0.73 13.08
N PHE A 69 -18.29 1.19 13.18
CA PHE A 69 -17.25 0.50 13.93
C PHE A 69 -17.20 0.96 15.39
N ASP A 70 -17.59 0.08 16.32
CA ASP A 70 -17.45 0.32 17.75
C ASP A 70 -16.04 -0.08 18.24
N ALA A 71 -15.14 0.91 18.33
CA ALA A 71 -13.76 0.73 18.80
C ALA A 71 -13.64 0.39 20.31
N CYS A 72 -14.70 0.64 21.08
CA CYS A 72 -14.74 0.31 22.51
C CYS A 72 -15.07 -1.17 22.72
N LYS A 73 -16.05 -1.70 21.97
CA LYS A 73 -16.50 -3.09 22.07
C LYS A 73 -15.69 -4.07 21.22
N THR A 74 -15.09 -3.60 20.12
CA THR A 74 -14.36 -4.50 19.23
C THR A 74 -13.04 -4.97 19.86
N LYS A 75 -12.84 -6.29 19.87
CA LYS A 75 -11.56 -6.93 20.19
C LYS A 75 -10.77 -7.13 18.89
N THR A 76 -9.47 -6.84 18.95
CA THR A 76 -8.51 -7.12 17.87
C THR A 76 -7.61 -8.28 18.29
N SER A 77 -7.30 -9.18 17.36
CA SER A 77 -6.28 -10.21 17.53
C SER A 77 -4.84 -9.67 17.44
N TYR A 78 -4.66 -8.42 16.97
CA TYR A 78 -3.36 -7.85 16.65
C TYR A 78 -3.17 -6.48 17.30
N ARG A 79 -2.02 -6.27 17.96
CA ARG A 79 -1.65 -5.00 18.61
C ARG A 79 -0.19 -4.67 18.37
N VAL A 80 0.06 -3.67 17.54
CA VAL A 80 1.41 -3.16 17.26
C VAL A 80 1.34 -1.64 17.18
N ARG A 81 2.29 -0.95 17.84
CA ARG A 81 2.40 0.52 17.89
C ARG A 81 1.14 1.23 18.42
N GLY A 82 0.38 0.56 19.29
CA GLY A 82 -0.91 1.02 19.82
C GLY A 82 -2.02 0.00 19.56
N LYS A 83 -3.22 0.23 20.12
CA LYS A 83 -4.37 -0.67 19.91
C LYS A 83 -4.82 -0.67 18.44
N TRP A 84 -4.84 0.51 17.81
CA TRP A 84 -5.42 0.70 16.48
C TRP A 84 -4.45 1.20 15.41
N ASN A 85 -3.31 1.78 15.79
CA ASN A 85 -2.45 2.52 14.85
C ASN A 85 -2.02 1.70 13.62
N TYR A 86 -1.60 0.45 13.81
CA TYR A 86 -1.22 -0.40 12.68
C TYR A 86 -2.42 -0.80 11.80
N LEU A 87 -3.60 -0.95 12.40
CA LEU A 87 -4.85 -1.30 11.71
C LEU A 87 -5.42 -0.10 10.94
N LEU A 88 -5.27 1.11 11.50
CA LEU A 88 -5.57 2.37 10.82
C LEU A 88 -4.61 2.60 9.64
N MET A 89 -3.32 2.26 9.79
CA MET A 89 -2.36 2.28 8.67
C MET A 89 -2.78 1.35 7.53
N ILE A 90 -3.17 0.11 7.84
CA ILE A 90 -3.69 -0.83 6.84
C ILE A 90 -4.90 -0.22 6.11
N ARG A 91 -5.89 0.27 6.87
CA ARG A 91 -7.08 0.91 6.30
C ARG A 91 -6.71 2.11 5.44
N PHE A 92 -5.76 2.93 5.88
CA PHE A 92 -5.31 4.10 5.15
C PHE A 92 -4.73 3.73 3.77
N TRP A 93 -3.80 2.78 3.72
CA TRP A 93 -3.19 2.35 2.47
C TRP A 93 -4.16 1.62 1.55
N PHE A 94 -5.07 0.80 2.10
CA PHE A 94 -6.04 0.06 1.30
C PHE A 94 -7.17 0.95 0.77
N LYS A 95 -7.70 1.85 1.61
CA LYS A 95 -8.92 2.64 1.33
C LYS A 95 -8.66 4.14 1.21
N THR A 96 -8.26 4.78 2.30
CA THR A 96 -8.32 6.24 2.46
C THR A 96 -7.38 6.97 1.49
N LEU A 97 -6.21 6.41 1.22
CA LEU A 97 -5.21 7.02 0.34
C LEU A 97 -5.79 7.43 -1.00
N PHE A 98 -6.50 6.52 -1.67
CA PHE A 98 -7.05 6.75 -3.01
C PHE A 98 -8.33 7.60 -3.00
N GLU A 99 -8.83 7.98 -1.82
CA GLU A 99 -9.93 8.95 -1.69
C GLU A 99 -9.40 10.39 -1.63
N LEU A 100 -8.12 10.58 -1.25
CA LEU A 100 -7.52 11.91 -1.09
C LEU A 100 -7.60 12.72 -2.40
N PRO A 101 -8.29 13.87 -2.42
CA PRO A 101 -8.41 14.70 -3.63
C PRO A 101 -7.04 15.17 -4.12
N GLN A 102 -6.08 15.39 -3.21
CA GLN A 102 -4.71 15.77 -3.53
C GLN A 102 -4.01 14.75 -4.43
N LEU A 103 -4.41 13.48 -4.43
CA LEU A 103 -3.82 12.48 -5.32
C LEU A 103 -4.39 12.49 -6.74
N GLN A 104 -5.48 13.21 -7.01
CA GLN A 104 -6.08 13.26 -8.34
C GLN A 104 -5.18 13.91 -9.40
N GLN A 105 -4.19 14.69 -8.96
CA GLN A 105 -3.21 15.31 -9.85
C GLN A 105 -2.14 14.34 -10.37
N TYR A 106 -2.08 13.10 -9.86
CA TYR A 106 -1.08 12.10 -10.22
C TYR A 106 -1.72 10.93 -10.98
N ASP A 107 -1.10 10.51 -12.08
CA ASP A 107 -1.48 9.28 -12.77
C ASP A 107 -1.09 8.02 -11.99
N TYR A 108 0.11 8.06 -11.40
CA TYR A 108 0.73 6.98 -10.68
C TYR A 108 1.36 7.47 -9.38
N ILE A 109 1.36 6.61 -8.36
CA ILE A 109 2.10 6.82 -7.12
C ILE A 109 3.02 5.62 -6.88
N MET A 110 4.20 5.86 -6.32
CA MET A 110 5.10 4.82 -5.82
C MET A 110 5.09 4.87 -4.30
N ARG A 111 4.66 3.79 -3.65
CA ARG A 111 4.83 3.61 -2.21
C ARG A 111 6.27 3.18 -1.94
N LEU A 112 6.88 3.83 -0.96
CA LEU A 112 8.11 3.42 -0.32
C LEU A 112 7.91 3.54 1.20
N ASP A 113 7.95 2.42 1.91
CA ASP A 113 8.04 2.44 3.37
C ASP A 113 9.34 3.12 3.80
N ASP A 114 9.37 3.66 5.03
CA ASP A 114 10.48 4.49 5.51
C ASP A 114 11.80 3.72 5.62
N ASP A 115 11.77 2.38 5.59
CA ASP A 115 12.89 1.45 5.57
C ASP A 115 13.15 0.73 4.24
N SER A 116 12.52 1.19 3.18
CA SER A 116 12.76 0.77 1.80
C SER A 116 14.10 1.30 1.27
N LYS A 117 14.84 0.45 0.56
CA LYS A 117 16.09 0.80 -0.15
C LYS A 117 15.95 0.40 -1.62
N LEU A 118 15.92 1.39 -2.52
CA LEU A 118 16.15 1.14 -3.96
C LEU A 118 17.65 0.97 -4.15
N LEU A 119 18.08 -0.15 -4.73
CA LEU A 119 19.49 -0.48 -4.91
C LEU A 119 19.82 -0.61 -6.40
N GLY A 120 21.08 -0.41 -6.78
CA GLY A 120 21.52 -0.52 -8.17
C GLY A 120 20.86 0.53 -9.07
N ARG A 121 20.72 0.24 -10.37
CA ARG A 121 20.13 1.19 -11.34
C ARG A 121 18.69 0.80 -11.63
N TRP A 122 17.77 1.75 -11.46
CA TRP A 122 16.35 1.62 -11.74
C TRP A 122 16.00 2.56 -12.88
N PHE A 123 15.45 2.02 -13.97
CA PHE A 123 14.83 2.86 -14.99
C PHE A 123 13.57 3.55 -14.44
N ASN A 124 13.08 4.56 -15.14
CA ASN A 124 11.82 5.20 -14.80
C ASN A 124 10.64 4.23 -14.92
N VAL A 125 10.25 3.61 -13.81
CA VAL A 125 9.16 2.64 -13.77
C VAL A 125 7.81 3.24 -14.15
N PHE A 126 7.61 4.56 -13.99
CA PHE A 126 6.38 5.23 -14.41
C PHE A 126 6.25 5.29 -15.94
N ASP A 127 7.36 5.45 -16.66
CA ASP A 127 7.37 5.38 -18.14
C ASP A 127 6.99 3.97 -18.60
N GLU A 128 7.54 2.93 -17.95
CA GLU A 128 7.23 1.54 -18.27
C GLU A 128 5.76 1.20 -17.96
N MET A 129 5.23 1.68 -16.82
CA MET A 129 3.82 1.53 -16.47
C MET A 129 2.91 2.14 -17.55
N ARG A 130 3.21 3.36 -18.01
CA ARG A 130 2.49 4.01 -19.12
C ARG A 130 2.59 3.22 -20.42
N ARG A 131 3.80 2.80 -20.79
CA ARG A 131 4.06 2.06 -22.04
C ARG A 131 3.31 0.71 -22.09
N LYS A 132 3.27 0.00 -20.95
CA LYS A 132 2.56 -1.28 -20.81
C LYS A 132 1.07 -1.13 -20.53
N LYS A 133 0.58 0.10 -20.32
CA LYS A 133 -0.77 0.39 -19.82
C LYS A 133 -1.06 -0.34 -18.51
N ALA A 134 -0.04 -0.53 -17.69
CA ALA A 134 -0.15 -1.25 -16.43
C ALA A 134 -0.83 -0.38 -15.36
N VAL A 135 -1.52 -1.06 -14.45
CA VAL A 135 -2.25 -0.45 -13.32
C VAL A 135 -1.54 -0.69 -12.00
N TYR A 136 -0.66 -1.70 -11.93
CA TYR A 136 0.06 -2.04 -10.72
C TYR A 136 1.46 -2.62 -11.04
N PHE A 137 2.46 -2.17 -10.30
CA PHE A 137 3.81 -2.71 -10.30
C PHE A 137 4.06 -3.36 -8.94
N ALA A 138 3.98 -4.68 -8.92
CA ALA A 138 4.14 -5.52 -7.74
C ALA A 138 5.61 -5.67 -7.33
N ASN A 139 5.84 -5.71 -6.02
CA ASN A 139 7.07 -6.24 -5.45
C ASN A 139 7.07 -7.78 -5.46
N ASP A 140 7.88 -8.39 -4.60
CA ASP A 140 7.85 -9.82 -4.32
C ASP A 140 6.51 -10.30 -3.77
N ILE A 141 6.31 -11.61 -3.86
CA ILE A 141 5.22 -12.32 -3.19
C ILE A 141 5.69 -12.74 -1.81
N ASP A 142 4.80 -12.60 -0.83
CA ASP A 142 4.95 -13.17 0.51
C ASP A 142 3.64 -13.88 0.90
N VAL A 143 3.63 -14.55 2.05
CA VAL A 143 2.47 -15.28 2.57
C VAL A 143 2.20 -14.92 4.03
N ASP A 144 0.96 -14.56 4.32
CA ASP A 144 0.47 -14.47 5.70
C ASP A 144 0.00 -15.84 6.17
N LEU A 145 0.34 -16.23 7.39
CA LEU A 145 -0.04 -17.51 8.00
C LEU A 145 -1.22 -17.33 8.95
N GLU A 146 -2.28 -18.12 8.76
CA GLU A 146 -3.47 -18.12 9.63
C GLU A 146 -3.13 -18.44 11.10
N THR A 147 -2.11 -19.27 11.32
CA THR A 147 -1.63 -19.62 12.66
C THR A 147 -1.00 -18.44 13.41
N GLN A 148 -0.48 -17.45 12.67
CA GLN A 148 0.11 -16.22 13.23
C GLN A 148 -0.89 -15.07 13.25
N LEU A 149 -1.80 -15.03 12.28
CA LEU A 149 -2.82 -14.00 12.10
C LEU A 149 -4.22 -14.64 12.01
N PRO A 150 -4.81 -15.08 13.14
CA PRO A 150 -6.11 -15.76 13.13
C PRO A 150 -7.22 -14.87 12.56
N GLY A 151 -8.02 -15.45 11.67
CA GLY A 151 -9.12 -14.82 10.96
C GLY A 151 -8.74 -14.26 9.57
N THR A 152 -7.50 -14.41 9.12
CA THR A 152 -7.07 -13.99 7.77
C THR A 152 -7.79 -14.82 6.71
N MET A 153 -8.02 -16.12 6.95
CA MET A 153 -8.76 -17.02 6.06
C MET A 153 -10.25 -16.67 5.93
N ASN A 154 -10.82 -15.89 6.86
CA ASN A 154 -12.20 -15.41 6.74
C ASN A 154 -12.40 -14.54 5.48
N MET A 155 -11.33 -13.93 4.95
CA MET A 155 -11.36 -13.20 3.68
C MET A 155 -11.83 -14.07 2.53
N LYS A 156 -11.55 -15.39 2.54
CA LYS A 156 -11.96 -16.30 1.46
C LYS A 156 -13.48 -16.33 1.29
N GLN A 157 -14.20 -16.47 2.39
CA GLN A 157 -15.66 -16.51 2.37
C GLN A 157 -16.24 -15.15 1.97
N VAL A 158 -15.71 -14.05 2.54
CA VAL A 158 -16.16 -12.69 2.20
C VAL A 158 -15.91 -12.37 0.73
N THR A 159 -14.75 -12.74 0.18
CA THR A 159 -14.42 -12.55 -1.23
C THR A 159 -15.36 -13.37 -2.12
N SER A 160 -15.62 -14.64 -1.76
CA SER A 160 -16.51 -15.52 -2.52
C SER A 160 -17.95 -15.00 -2.52
N ASP A 161 -18.44 -14.53 -1.38
CA ASP A 161 -19.78 -13.95 -1.25
C ASP A 161 -19.89 -12.64 -2.01
N TYR A 162 -18.86 -11.79 -1.97
CA TYR A 162 -18.81 -10.56 -2.75
C TYR A 162 -18.90 -10.85 -4.25
N ILE A 163 -18.12 -11.81 -4.75
CA ILE A 163 -18.12 -12.21 -6.16
C ILE A 163 -19.52 -12.65 -6.59
N LYS A 164 -20.14 -13.56 -5.81
CA LYS A 164 -21.46 -14.11 -6.12
C LYS A 164 -22.56 -13.04 -6.09
N ARG A 165 -22.60 -12.22 -5.02
CA ARG A 165 -23.66 -11.22 -4.83
C ARG A 165 -23.61 -10.09 -5.85
N ASN A 166 -22.42 -9.74 -6.32
CA ASN A 166 -22.23 -8.62 -7.24
C ASN A 166 -21.95 -9.06 -8.69
N ASN A 167 -22.09 -10.37 -8.98
CA ASN A 167 -21.82 -10.97 -10.28
C ASN A 167 -20.45 -10.53 -10.87
N ILE A 168 -19.41 -10.56 -10.03
CA ILE A 168 -18.06 -10.19 -10.45
C ILE A 168 -17.46 -11.35 -11.25
N HIS A 169 -16.82 -11.03 -12.36
CA HIS A 169 -15.97 -11.97 -13.11
C HIS A 169 -14.50 -11.63 -12.80
N PRO A 170 -13.83 -12.37 -11.89
CA PRO A 170 -12.43 -12.09 -11.56
C PRO A 170 -11.55 -12.10 -12.80
N LYS A 171 -10.75 -11.05 -12.99
CA LYS A 171 -9.85 -10.92 -14.13
C LYS A 171 -8.72 -11.95 -14.13
N GLN A 172 -8.32 -12.43 -12.95
CA GLN A 172 -7.28 -13.44 -12.81
C GLN A 172 -7.72 -14.55 -11.86
N MET A 173 -8.61 -15.43 -12.34
CA MET A 173 -9.16 -16.53 -11.53
C MET A 173 -8.08 -17.46 -10.93
N ASN A 174 -7.00 -17.74 -11.67
CA ASN A 174 -5.90 -18.57 -11.16
C ASN A 174 -5.20 -17.92 -9.97
N MET A 175 -4.95 -16.61 -10.04
CA MET A 175 -4.37 -15.82 -8.94
C MET A 175 -5.31 -15.82 -7.73
N LEU A 176 -6.62 -15.64 -7.94
CA LEU A 176 -7.61 -15.68 -6.87
C LEU A 176 -7.68 -17.05 -6.18
N ASN A 177 -7.62 -18.14 -6.95
CA ASN A 177 -7.62 -19.50 -6.39
C ASN A 177 -6.34 -19.78 -5.58
N GLN A 178 -5.20 -19.26 -6.04
CA GLN A 178 -3.93 -19.37 -5.33
C GLN A 178 -3.87 -18.47 -4.07
N ALA A 179 -4.64 -17.38 -4.05
CA ALA A 179 -4.64 -16.42 -2.95
C ALA A 179 -4.88 -17.06 -1.59
N PHE A 180 -5.67 -18.15 -1.53
CA PHE A 180 -6.01 -18.86 -0.30
C PHE A 180 -5.62 -20.33 -0.39
N ASN A 181 -4.48 -20.70 0.20
CA ASN A 181 -3.96 -22.07 0.15
C ASN A 181 -3.76 -22.65 1.56
N ASN A 182 -4.58 -23.64 1.93
CA ASN A 182 -4.59 -24.26 3.26
C ASN A 182 -4.69 -23.21 4.39
N ASN A 183 -3.57 -22.94 5.05
CA ASN A 183 -3.44 -22.00 6.16
C ASN A 183 -2.64 -20.75 5.78
N THR A 184 -2.45 -20.49 4.48
CA THR A 184 -1.68 -19.36 3.97
C THR A 184 -2.51 -18.47 3.06
N VAL A 185 -2.23 -17.18 3.12
CA VAL A 185 -2.83 -16.18 2.24
C VAL A 185 -1.75 -15.40 1.53
N TRP A 186 -1.74 -15.48 0.19
CA TRP A 186 -0.73 -14.82 -0.62
C TRP A 186 -0.95 -13.31 -0.60
N ASN A 187 0.16 -12.59 -0.67
CA ASN A 187 0.16 -11.15 -0.73
C ASN A 187 1.29 -10.62 -1.60
N TYR A 188 1.16 -9.35 -2.01
CA TYR A 188 2.30 -8.60 -2.52
C TYR A 188 3.01 -7.95 -1.34
N TYR A 189 4.33 -8.08 -1.25
CA TYR A 189 5.15 -7.47 -0.22
C TYR A 189 5.26 -5.95 -0.43
N ASN A 190 4.15 -5.26 -0.19
CA ASN A 190 3.84 -3.94 -0.72
C ASN A 190 4.42 -2.75 0.06
N ASN A 191 5.48 -2.98 0.85
CA ASN A 191 6.36 -1.89 1.30
C ASN A 191 6.97 -1.12 0.11
N PHE A 192 7.00 -1.77 -1.06
CA PHE A 192 7.12 -1.14 -2.37
C PHE A 192 5.94 -1.53 -3.26
N GLU A 193 5.29 -0.56 -3.90
CA GLU A 193 4.33 -0.77 -4.99
C GLU A 193 4.27 0.48 -5.88
N VAL A 194 3.95 0.32 -7.17
CA VAL A 194 3.54 1.45 -8.02
C VAL A 194 2.10 1.25 -8.45
N SER A 195 1.26 2.23 -8.22
CA SER A 195 -0.20 2.11 -8.32
C SER A 195 -0.75 3.20 -9.22
N LYS A 196 -1.55 2.83 -10.25
CA LYS A 196 -2.31 3.78 -11.06
C LYS A 196 -3.46 4.35 -10.24
N VAL A 197 -3.44 5.65 -9.96
CA VAL A 197 -4.41 6.30 -9.05
C VAL A 197 -5.85 6.10 -9.52
N GLU A 198 -6.08 6.29 -10.82
CA GLU A 198 -7.41 6.16 -11.43
C GLU A 198 -7.98 4.74 -11.29
N PHE A 199 -7.14 3.70 -11.37
CA PHE A 199 -7.59 2.31 -11.24
C PHE A 199 -8.27 2.07 -9.89
N PHE A 200 -7.67 2.54 -8.80
CA PHE A 200 -8.23 2.40 -7.45
C PHE A 200 -9.44 3.30 -7.19
N ARG A 201 -9.74 4.23 -8.10
CA ARG A 201 -10.91 5.11 -8.06
C ARG A 201 -12.06 4.60 -8.93
N ARG A 202 -11.86 3.55 -9.74
CA ARG A 202 -12.94 2.91 -10.51
C ARG A 202 -14.06 2.44 -9.58
N ARG A 203 -15.30 2.56 -10.03
CA ARG A 203 -16.50 2.31 -9.21
C ARG A 203 -16.49 0.89 -8.62
N GLU A 204 -16.15 -0.11 -9.42
CA GLU A 204 -16.11 -1.52 -9.04
C GLU A 204 -14.99 -1.83 -8.04
N VAL A 205 -13.83 -1.19 -8.18
CA VAL A 205 -12.71 -1.33 -7.23
C VAL A 205 -13.06 -0.65 -5.90
N ARG A 206 -13.66 0.55 -5.95
CA ARG A 206 -14.15 1.26 -4.77
C ARG A 206 -15.22 0.48 -4.03
N HIS A 207 -16.17 -0.12 -4.75
CA HIS A 207 -17.21 -0.96 -4.15
C HIS A 207 -16.63 -2.18 -3.41
N TRP A 208 -15.57 -2.80 -3.96
CA TRP A 208 -14.85 -3.87 -3.26
C TRP A 208 -14.16 -3.38 -1.98
N VAL A 209 -13.45 -2.25 -2.08
CA VAL A 209 -12.78 -1.63 -0.92
C VAL A 209 -13.79 -1.30 0.18
N ASP A 210 -14.94 -0.74 -0.17
CA ASP A 210 -16.01 -0.40 0.77
C ASP A 210 -16.68 -1.65 1.35
N THR A 211 -16.85 -2.70 0.56
CA THR A 211 -17.34 -4.00 1.05
C THR A 211 -16.39 -4.52 2.13
N ILE A 212 -15.08 -4.57 1.86
CA ILE A 212 -14.09 -5.05 2.83
C ILE A 212 -14.09 -4.18 4.10
N ASP A 213 -14.08 -2.85 3.95
CA ASP A 213 -14.07 -1.93 5.09
C ASP A 213 -15.31 -2.14 5.98
N SER A 214 -16.49 -2.36 5.38
CA SER A 214 -17.75 -2.59 6.11
C SER A 214 -17.79 -3.88 6.94
N THR A 215 -16.97 -4.89 6.61
CA THR A 215 -16.86 -6.11 7.44
C THR A 215 -16.16 -5.86 8.78
N HIS A 216 -15.41 -4.76 8.86
CA HIS A 216 -14.47 -4.44 9.94
C HIS A 216 -13.35 -5.50 10.09
N GLY A 217 -13.11 -6.33 9.06
CA GLY A 217 -12.13 -7.41 9.10
C GLY A 217 -10.69 -6.92 9.26
N ILE A 218 -10.37 -5.73 8.73
CA ILE A 218 -9.10 -5.03 8.99
C ILE A 218 -8.90 -4.89 10.51
N PHE A 219 -9.90 -4.42 11.24
CA PHE A 219 -9.79 -4.14 12.67
C PHE A 219 -9.94 -5.38 13.57
N LYS A 220 -10.70 -6.38 13.13
CA LYS A 220 -10.94 -7.61 13.90
C LYS A 220 -9.81 -8.62 13.76
N TYR A 221 -9.30 -8.77 12.53
CA TYR A 221 -8.44 -9.90 12.13
C TYR A 221 -7.12 -9.48 11.50
N ARG A 222 -6.82 -8.17 11.43
CA ARG A 222 -5.63 -7.64 10.74
C ARG A 222 -5.54 -8.10 9.28
N TRP A 223 -6.61 -7.96 8.52
CA TRP A 223 -6.54 -8.16 7.07
C TRP A 223 -5.62 -7.12 6.43
N GLY A 224 -4.37 -7.52 6.18
CA GLY A 224 -3.31 -6.63 5.71
C GLY A 224 -3.59 -6.04 4.34
N ASP A 225 -3.17 -4.80 4.12
CA ASP A 225 -3.32 -4.09 2.85
C ASP A 225 -2.57 -4.81 1.73
N ALA A 226 -1.45 -5.47 2.02
CA ALA A 226 -0.72 -6.36 1.13
C ALA A 226 -1.59 -7.49 0.53
N VAL A 227 -2.33 -8.21 1.39
CA VAL A 227 -3.26 -9.28 0.99
C VAL A 227 -4.44 -8.69 0.22
N LEU A 228 -5.02 -7.61 0.74
CA LEU A 228 -6.16 -6.96 0.12
C LEU A 228 -5.81 -6.39 -1.27
N ARG A 229 -4.59 -5.89 -1.46
CA ARG A 229 -4.06 -5.44 -2.75
C ARG A 229 -3.91 -6.61 -3.73
N TYR A 230 -3.38 -7.74 -3.27
CA TYR A 230 -3.28 -8.97 -4.07
C TYR A 230 -4.67 -9.43 -4.57
N LEU A 231 -5.66 -9.50 -3.67
CA LEU A 231 -7.04 -9.82 -4.04
C LEU A 231 -7.65 -8.79 -5.00
N THR A 232 -7.39 -7.50 -4.79
CA THR A 232 -7.89 -6.43 -5.67
C THR A 232 -7.37 -6.59 -7.10
N MET A 233 -6.07 -6.93 -7.27
CA MET A 233 -5.50 -7.21 -8.59
C MET A 233 -6.13 -8.47 -9.21
N ALA A 234 -6.30 -9.53 -8.43
CA ALA A 234 -6.92 -10.77 -8.91
C ALA A 234 -8.36 -10.56 -9.41
N LEU A 235 -9.10 -9.67 -8.76
CA LEU A 235 -10.49 -9.37 -9.10
C LEU A 235 -10.62 -8.45 -10.31
N PHE A 236 -9.80 -7.40 -10.42
CA PHE A 236 -10.09 -6.26 -11.30
C PHE A 236 -9.01 -5.88 -12.31
N ALA A 237 -7.79 -6.42 -12.21
CA ALA A 237 -6.71 -6.14 -13.16
C ALA A 237 -6.48 -7.36 -14.07
N GLU A 238 -6.37 -7.13 -15.38
CA GLU A 238 -5.90 -8.16 -16.31
C GLU A 238 -4.44 -8.53 -16.01
N SER A 239 -4.02 -9.75 -16.33
CA SER A 239 -2.65 -10.21 -16.02
C SER A 239 -1.56 -9.33 -16.63
N HIS A 240 -1.78 -8.78 -17.83
CA HIS A 240 -0.83 -7.88 -18.48
C HIS A 240 -0.82 -6.46 -17.89
N GLU A 241 -1.81 -6.09 -17.08
CA GLU A 241 -1.86 -4.81 -16.38
C GLU A 241 -1.06 -4.84 -15.06
N VAL A 242 -0.57 -6.01 -14.64
CA VAL A 242 0.24 -6.21 -13.44
C VAL A 242 1.68 -6.54 -13.83
N LEU A 243 2.60 -5.61 -13.54
CA LEU A 243 4.03 -5.80 -13.72
C LEU A 243 4.67 -6.29 -12.43
N HIS A 244 5.76 -7.06 -12.52
CA HIS A 244 6.42 -7.66 -11.37
C HIS A 244 7.89 -7.24 -11.30
N ARG A 245 8.31 -6.59 -10.20
CA ARG A 245 9.69 -6.13 -9.97
C ARG A 245 10.74 -7.21 -10.30
N PRO A 246 10.60 -8.48 -9.87
CA PRO A 246 11.59 -9.51 -10.18
C PRO A 246 11.79 -9.74 -11.69
N ALA A 247 10.74 -9.59 -12.51
CA ALA A 247 10.85 -9.75 -13.96
C ALA A 247 11.74 -8.69 -14.63
N TYR A 248 11.99 -7.58 -13.94
CA TYR A 248 12.84 -6.48 -14.39
C TYR A 248 14.23 -6.47 -13.71
N ASN A 249 14.53 -7.44 -12.84
CA ASN A 249 15.78 -7.52 -12.08
C ASN A 249 16.13 -6.24 -11.29
N LEU A 250 15.12 -5.48 -10.85
CA LEU A 250 15.30 -4.21 -10.14
C LEU A 250 15.65 -4.46 -8.67
N PRO A 251 16.88 -4.24 -8.20
CA PRO A 251 17.29 -4.66 -6.87
C PRO A 251 16.66 -3.77 -5.79
N TYR A 252 16.03 -4.42 -4.81
CA TYR A 252 15.26 -3.78 -3.76
C TYR A 252 15.54 -4.46 -2.42
N CYS A 253 15.50 -3.68 -1.34
CA CYS A 253 15.52 -4.22 0.01
C CYS A 253 14.50 -3.52 0.90
N HIS A 254 13.90 -4.29 1.80
CA HIS A 254 13.16 -3.81 2.96
C HIS A 254 13.70 -4.53 4.20
N LYS A 255 14.02 -3.77 5.26
CA LYS A 255 14.62 -4.27 6.51
C LYS A 255 15.96 -5.02 6.40
N CYS A 256 16.72 -4.88 5.31
CA CYS A 256 18.09 -5.41 5.28
C CYS A 256 19.03 -4.57 6.17
N LEU A 257 20.04 -5.27 6.71
CA LEU A 257 21.11 -4.73 7.53
C LEU A 257 21.83 -3.54 6.87
#